data_AF-A0A9E2NY85-F1
#
_entry.id   AF-A0A9E2NY85-F1
#
_cell.length_a   1.000
_cell.length_b   1.000
_cell.length_c   1.000
_cell.angle_alpha   90.00
_cell.angle_beta   90.00
_cell.angle_gamma   90.00
#
_symmetry.space_group_name_H-M   'P 1'
#
loop_
_entity.id
_entity.type
_entity.pdbx_description
1 polymer ?
#
loop_
_entity_poly.entity_id
_entity_poly.type
_entity_poly.pdbx_seq_one_letter_code
_entity_poly.pdbx_strand_id
1 'polypeptide(L)' 'MAKEKTEKVKTTESKFSKEQLLKSKKYSNRKDLLGVLLEDDKEYTFIEVDTIIDKFMKRGVK' A
#
# COMPACT_ATOMS: atom_id res chain seq x y z
N MET A 1 26.36 10.68 6.95
CA MET A 1 26.48 9.26 6.58
C MET A 1 25.13 8.57 6.79
N ALA A 2 24.76 7.75 5.80
CA ALA A 2 23.74 6.69 5.83
C ALA A 2 22.31 7.03 6.30
N LYS A 3 21.47 7.49 5.37
CA LYS A 3 20.11 6.94 5.28
C LYS A 3 20.06 6.01 4.07
N GLU A 4 20.71 4.86 4.22
CA GLU A 4 20.54 3.72 3.32
C GLU A 4 19.10 3.23 3.44
N LYS A 5 18.24 3.77 2.57
CA LYS A 5 16.91 3.24 2.32
C LYS A 5 17.06 2.00 1.46
N THR A 6 17.64 0.96 2.05
CA THR A 6 17.75 -0.37 1.46
C THR A 6 16.36 -0.99 1.49
N GLU A 7 15.61 -0.74 0.42
CA GLU A 7 14.39 -1.45 0.07
C GLU A 7 14.78 -2.87 -0.33
N LYS A 8 15.18 -3.68 0.67
CA LYS A 8 15.29 -5.12 0.54
C LYS A 8 13.85 -5.64 0.56
N VAL A 9 13.31 -5.74 -0.64
CA VAL A 9 12.08 -6.46 -0.97
C VAL A 9 12.24 -7.89 -0.46
N LYS A 10 11.86 -8.13 0.80
CA LYS A 10 11.53 -9.45 1.30
C LYS A 10 10.07 -9.69 0.95
N THR A 11 9.90 -10.34 -0.19
CA THR A 11 8.67 -10.97 -0.65
C THR A 11 8.30 -12.08 0.35
N THR A 12 7.76 -11.72 1.51
CA THR A 12 7.22 -12.70 2.47
C THR A 12 6.13 -12.03 3.28
N GLU A 13 4.88 -12.11 2.80
CA GLU A 13 3.63 -12.13 3.58
C GLU A 13 3.45 -11.15 4.75
N SER A 14 4.22 -10.07 4.75
CA SER A 14 4.23 -9.11 5.84
C SER A 14 3.03 -8.22 5.64
N LYS A 15 2.12 -8.23 6.62
CA LYS A 15 1.03 -7.27 6.66
C LYS A 15 1.62 -5.93 7.06
N PHE A 16 1.23 -4.89 6.35
CA PHE A 16 1.66 -3.53 6.60
C PHE A 16 0.44 -2.71 6.98
N SER A 17 0.53 -1.96 8.06
CA SER A 17 -0.48 -0.97 8.42
C SER A 17 -0.57 0.09 7.32
N LYS A 18 -1.73 0.74 7.20
CA LYS A 18 -1.96 1.84 6.26
C LYS A 18 -0.82 2.86 6.29
N GLU A 19 -0.38 3.29 7.47
CA GLU A 19 0.75 4.22 7.61
C GLU A 19 2.07 3.74 6.96
N GLN A 20 2.39 2.46 7.05
CA GLN A 20 3.60 1.89 6.42
C GLN A 20 3.51 1.94 4.91
N LEU A 21 2.33 1.63 4.36
CA LEU A 21 2.05 1.72 2.93
C LEU A 21 2.07 3.17 2.45
N LEU A 22 1.51 4.11 3.23
CA LEU A 22 1.56 5.55 2.97
C LEU A 22 2.97 6.14 3.06
N LYS A 23 3.86 5.58 3.89
CA LYS A 23 5.28 5.98 3.98
C LYS A 23 6.14 5.36 2.87
N SER A 24 5.60 4.39 2.11
CA SER A 24 6.30 3.76 0.99
C SER A 24 6.36 4.68 -0.24
N LYS A 25 7.52 4.71 -0.91
CA LYS A 25 7.68 5.46 -2.17
C LYS A 25 6.85 4.85 -3.30
N LYS A 26 6.67 3.52 -3.29
CA LYS A 26 5.88 2.78 -4.28
C LYS A 26 4.43 3.27 -4.38
N TYR A 27 3.91 3.78 -3.28
CA TYR A 27 2.54 4.21 -3.13
C TYR A 27 2.37 5.72 -2.93
N SER A 28 3.44 6.51 -3.12
CA SER A 28 3.39 7.95 -2.88
C SER A 28 2.31 8.68 -3.69
N ASN A 29 2.08 8.26 -4.94
CA ASN A 29 1.03 8.82 -5.80
C ASN A 29 -0.34 8.20 -5.56
N ARG A 30 -0.43 7.13 -4.78
CA ARG A 30 -1.69 6.44 -4.44
C ARG A 30 -2.03 6.57 -2.96
N LYS A 31 -1.36 7.45 -2.21
CA LYS A 31 -1.61 7.65 -0.77
C LYS A 31 -3.05 8.02 -0.48
N ASP A 32 -3.62 8.88 -1.32
CA ASP A 32 -5.00 9.31 -1.19
C ASP A 32 -5.96 8.12 -1.36
N LEU A 33 -5.76 7.33 -2.43
CA LEU A 33 -6.47 6.08 -2.68
C LEU A 33 -6.33 5.08 -1.52
N LEU A 34 -5.12 4.86 -1.03
CA LEU A 34 -4.86 3.97 0.12
C LEU A 34 -5.54 4.48 1.39
N GLY A 35 -5.62 5.80 1.57
CA GLY A 35 -6.28 6.39 2.72
C GLY A 35 -7.79 6.18 2.73
N VAL A 36 -8.40 6.12 1.55
CA VAL A 36 -9.83 5.85 1.34
C VAL A 36 -10.13 4.35 1.32
N LEU A 37 -9.22 3.54 0.77
CA LEU A 37 -9.41 2.11 0.55
C LEU A 37 -8.99 1.24 1.74
N LEU A 38 -8.01 1.68 2.53
CA LEU A 38 -7.49 0.96 3.69
C LEU A 38 -7.93 1.63 4.99
N GLU A 39 -8.25 0.81 5.98
CA GLU A 39 -8.51 1.25 7.35
C GLU A 39 -7.19 1.35 8.13
N ASP A 40 -7.06 2.34 9.03
CA ASP A 40 -5.87 2.49 9.89
C ASP A 40 -5.76 1.38 10.94
N ASP A 41 -6.89 0.83 11.36
CA ASP A 41 -6.98 -0.25 12.35
C ASP A 41 -6.69 -1.64 11.74
N LYS A 42 -6.40 -1.70 10.45
CA LYS A 42 -6.11 -2.94 9.72
C LYS A 42 -4.78 -2.91 9.02
N GLU A 43 -4.21 -4.11 8.91
CA GLU A 43 -2.97 -4.36 8.21
C GLU A 43 -3.25 -5.10 6.90
N TYR A 44 -2.59 -4.66 5.83
CA TYR A 44 -2.82 -5.16 4.49
C TYR A 44 -1.49 -5.57 3.85
N THR A 45 -1.54 -6.60 3.03
CA THR A 45 -0.36 -7.00 2.23
C THR A 45 -0.33 -6.20 0.93
N PHE A 46 0.82 -6.14 0.28
CA PHE A 46 0.93 -5.52 -1.04
C PHE A 46 -0.08 -6.10 -2.05
N ILE A 47 -0.41 -7.39 -1.96
CA ILE A 47 -1.35 -8.09 -2.85
C ILE A 47 -2.79 -7.67 -2.55
N GLU A 48 -3.18 -7.64 -1.27
CA GLU A 48 -4.50 -7.15 -0.83
C GLU A 48 -4.72 -5.71 -1.30
N VAL A 49 -3.73 -4.85 -1.06
CA VAL A 49 -3.76 -3.45 -1.48
C VAL A 49 -3.97 -3.31 -2.98
N ASP A 50 -3.21 -4.07 -3.79
CA ASP A 50 -3.32 -4.03 -5.25
C ASP A 50 -4.69 -4.51 -5.72
N THR A 51 -5.22 -5.56 -5.09
CA THR A 51 -6.56 -6.11 -5.37
C THR A 51 -7.67 -5.11 -5.04
N ILE A 52 -7.57 -4.42 -3.90
CA ILE A 52 -8.53 -3.40 -3.49
C ILE A 52 -8.50 -2.22 -4.47
N ILE A 53 -7.31 -1.78 -4.89
CA ILE A 53 -7.14 -0.71 -5.89
C ILE A 53 -7.71 -1.14 -7.25
N ASP A 54 -7.44 -2.36 -7.73
CA ASP A 54 -7.99 -2.89 -8.99
C ASP A 54 -9.51 -2.93 -8.94
N LYS A 55 -10.07 -3.45 -7.84
CA LYS A 55 -11.52 -3.54 -7.64
C LYS A 55 -12.18 -2.16 -7.60
N PHE A 56 -11.51 -1.17 -7.00
CA PHE A 56 -11.99 0.21 -6.99
C PHE A 56 -11.96 0.84 -8.39
N MET A 57 -10.85 0.70 -9.11
CA MET A 57 -10.71 1.17 -10.50
C MET A 57 -11.75 0.55 -11.43
N LYS A 58 -11.99 -0.76 -11.33
CA LYS A 58 -13.01 -1.48 -12.11
C LYS A 58 -14.44 -1.08 -11.75
N ARG A 59 -14.70 -0.63 -10.53
CA ARG A 59 -16.04 -0.25 -10.08
C ARG A 59 -16.44 1.16 -10.52
N GLY A 60 -15.47 2.00 -10.89
CA GLY A 60 -15.70 3.35 -11.46
C GLY A 60 -15.86 3.39 -12.98
N VAL A 61 -15.64 2.28 -13.70
CA VAL A 61 -15.85 2.19 -15.15
C VAL A 61 -17.26 1.68 -15.46
N LYS A 62 -18.24 2.59 -15.43
CA LYS A 62 -19.56 2.41 -16.05
C LYS A 62 -20.03 3.72 -16.65
#